data_AF-A0A2E9UPE8-F1
#
_entry.id   AF-A0A2E9UPE8-F1
#
_cell.length_a   1.000
_cell.length_b   1.000
_cell.length_c   1.000
_cell.angle_alpha   90.00
_cell.angle_beta   90.00
_cell.angle_gamma   90.00
#
_symmetry.space_group_name_H-M   'P 1'
#
loop_
_entity.id
_entity.type
_entity.pdbx_description
1 polymer ?
#
loop_
_entity_poly.entity_id
_entity_poly.type
_entity_poly.pdbx_seq_one_letter_code
_entity_poly.pdbx_strand_id
1 'polypeptide(L)'
;MAFSADDVFKAWAGEKVEQGSPLVIGQHGGHYGVGRCSFPEDHEIAISDCYLTWGWDQKGQPTVKPVGQLNPQRPLGVRHGEQSRALLVTVAVPRQSVPMFSATMSSQWLDYFSDQCEFVETLPGRIQDALTVRLHAPDRGWDQAARWRECFPGLRLDDGRSTIVDLMRQARLYIATYNATTYLESIALDVPTVIFWNPHHWELRDSAIPYFDDLKHVAVFHETPGSAARHVAAIWDDVDAWWTSPAVQGAVKQFMERYCRPPDDPLDQVEAALRAVMADSQIGGGTLEVTDAYQAEA
;
A
#
# COMPACT_ATOMS: atom_id res chain seq x y z
N MET A 1 1.41 -2.29 14.48
CA MET A 1 2.30 -1.19 14.06
C MET A 1 2.56 -0.31 15.27
N ALA A 2 3.83 -0.15 15.67
CA ALA A 2 4.17 0.60 16.87
C ALA A 2 3.91 2.11 16.74
N PHE A 3 4.20 2.68 15.55
CA PHE A 3 3.96 4.09 15.23
C PHE A 3 2.56 4.58 15.63
N SER A 4 1.53 3.81 15.27
CA SER A 4 0.13 4.21 15.44
C SER A 4 -0.54 3.76 16.75
N ALA A 5 0.09 2.87 17.54
CA ALA A 5 -0.62 2.21 18.64
C ALA A 5 0.21 1.82 19.87
N ASP A 6 1.55 1.88 19.83
CA ASP A 6 2.41 1.41 20.93
C ASP A 6 3.19 2.56 21.56
N ASP A 7 2.52 3.26 22.49
CA ASP A 7 3.11 4.40 23.19
C ASP A 7 4.29 4.00 24.09
N VAL A 8 4.28 2.78 24.63
CA VAL A 8 5.37 2.25 25.47
C VAL A 8 6.63 2.04 24.63
N PHE A 9 6.48 1.38 23.48
CA PHE A 9 7.60 1.21 22.54
C PHE A 9 8.14 2.56 22.05
N LYS A 10 7.26 3.52 21.72
CA LYS A 10 7.70 4.86 21.27
C LYS A 10 8.48 5.60 22.36
N ALA A 11 8.03 5.55 23.62
CA ALA A 11 8.75 6.16 24.72
C ALA A 11 10.13 5.52 24.93
N TRP A 12 10.20 4.18 24.91
CA TRP A 12 11.47 3.44 25.01
C TRP A 12 12.40 3.73 23.83
N ALA A 13 11.89 3.71 22.60
CA ALA A 13 12.69 4.00 21.41
C ALA A 13 13.25 5.44 21.46
N GLY A 14 12.44 6.41 21.88
CA GLY A 14 12.90 7.78 22.12
C GLY A 14 14.03 7.86 23.13
N GLU A 15 13.90 7.20 24.28
CA GLU A 15 14.96 7.13 25.31
C GLU A 15 16.25 6.53 24.74
N LYS A 16 16.17 5.49 23.90
CA LYS A 16 17.35 4.87 23.29
C LYS A 16 18.02 5.77 22.27
N VAL A 17 17.25 6.54 21.51
CA VAL A 17 17.77 7.56 20.60
C VAL A 17 18.49 8.67 21.37
N GLU A 18 17.90 9.15 22.47
CA GLU A 18 18.55 10.14 23.35
C GLU A 18 19.87 9.61 23.96
N GLN A 19 19.98 8.29 24.14
CA GLN A 19 21.20 7.60 24.59
C GLN A 19 22.20 7.31 23.45
N GLY A 20 21.92 7.76 22.22
CA GLY A 20 22.82 7.63 21.07
C GLY A 20 22.61 6.38 20.21
N SER A 21 21.50 5.65 20.39
CA SER A 21 21.17 4.52 19.51
C SER A 21 20.52 5.02 18.21
N PRO A 22 20.90 4.52 17.02
CA PRO A 22 20.25 4.90 15.79
C PRO A 22 18.82 4.36 15.69
N LEU A 23 17.92 5.14 15.11
CA LEU A 23 16.53 4.76 14.80
C LEU A 23 16.40 4.36 13.33
N VAL A 24 16.06 3.10 13.11
CA VAL A 24 15.73 2.56 11.78
C VAL A 24 14.25 2.25 11.70
N ILE A 25 13.57 2.79 10.69
CA ILE A 25 12.13 2.60 10.48
C ILE A 25 11.91 1.89 9.15
N GLY A 26 11.02 0.91 9.14
CA GLY A 26 10.61 0.21 7.93
C GLY A 26 9.23 0.66 7.44
N GLN A 27 9.11 0.84 6.13
CA GLN A 27 7.85 1.12 5.45
C GLN A 27 6.76 0.13 5.87
N HIS A 28 5.62 0.67 6.28
CA HIS A 28 4.49 -0.11 6.76
C HIS A 28 3.72 -0.81 5.63
N GLY A 29 3.46 -0.10 4.53
CA GLY A 29 2.46 -0.54 3.57
C GLY A 29 2.46 0.24 2.27
N GLY A 30 1.38 0.07 1.50
CA GLY A 30 1.09 0.91 0.34
C GLY A 30 0.87 2.39 0.73
N HIS A 31 0.63 3.26 -0.24
CA HIS A 31 0.66 4.73 -0.12
C HIS A 31 2.08 5.34 -0.01
N TYR A 32 2.95 4.76 0.81
CA TYR A 32 4.33 5.25 0.99
C TYR A 32 5.12 5.21 -0.33
N GLY A 33 5.79 6.31 -0.66
CA GLY A 33 6.51 6.44 -1.94
C GLY A 33 5.63 6.71 -3.15
N VAL A 34 4.29 6.72 -3.00
CA VAL A 34 3.31 6.84 -4.08
C VAL A 34 2.43 8.07 -3.93
N GLY A 35 1.82 8.25 -2.75
CA GLY A 35 0.92 9.37 -2.49
C GLY A 35 1.65 10.71 -2.60
N ARG A 36 0.97 11.73 -3.13
CA ARG A 36 1.52 13.08 -3.28
C ARG A 36 1.84 13.72 -1.94
N CYS A 37 0.97 13.54 -0.95
CA CYS A 37 1.15 14.00 0.42
C CYS A 37 0.95 12.83 1.40
N SER A 38 1.84 12.70 2.38
CA SER A 38 1.77 11.66 3.39
C SER A 38 2.45 12.10 4.68
N PHE A 39 1.68 12.65 5.62
CA PHE A 39 2.21 13.01 6.94
C PHE A 39 2.93 11.85 7.65
N PRO A 40 2.40 10.60 7.68
CA PRO A 40 3.10 9.48 8.30
C PRO A 40 4.48 9.20 7.68
N GLU A 41 4.56 9.23 6.35
CA GLU A 41 5.82 9.03 5.64
C GLU A 41 6.82 10.14 5.94
N ASP A 42 6.39 11.41 5.82
CA ASP A 42 7.25 12.56 6.07
C ASP A 42 7.80 12.54 7.50
N HIS A 43 6.94 12.23 8.48
CA HIS A 43 7.34 12.14 9.88
C HIS A 43 8.31 10.98 10.14
N GLU A 44 7.99 9.77 9.67
CA GLU A 44 8.84 8.59 9.87
C GLU A 44 10.23 8.80 9.26
N ILE A 45 10.32 9.35 8.05
CA ILE A 45 11.61 9.64 7.41
C ILE A 45 12.39 10.69 8.22
N ALA A 46 11.73 11.76 8.67
CA ALA A 46 12.38 12.88 9.36
C ALA A 46 13.01 12.50 10.70
N ILE A 47 12.47 11.51 11.41
CA ILE A 47 12.98 11.09 12.72
C ILE A 47 13.97 9.93 12.66
N SER A 48 14.06 9.24 11.52
CA SER A 48 14.89 8.05 11.37
C SER A 48 16.30 8.38 10.86
N ASP A 49 17.30 7.68 11.35
CA ASP A 49 18.64 7.65 10.75
C ASP A 49 18.63 6.88 9.42
N CYS A 50 17.69 5.94 9.27
CA CYS A 50 17.49 5.16 8.06
C CYS A 50 16.03 4.72 7.91
N TYR A 51 15.48 4.94 6.71
CA TYR A 51 14.13 4.57 6.34
C TYR A 51 14.16 3.49 5.27
N LEU A 52 13.72 2.28 5.62
CA LEU A 52 13.72 1.10 4.76
C LEU A 52 12.45 1.07 3.92
N THR A 53 12.58 1.11 2.59
CA THR A 53 11.43 1.09 1.67
C THR A 53 11.30 -0.23 0.94
N TRP A 54 10.13 -0.44 0.33
CA TRP A 54 9.81 -1.63 -0.45
C TRP A 54 10.39 -1.64 -1.88
N GLY A 55 11.31 -0.73 -2.19
CA GLY A 55 12.03 -0.70 -3.47
C GLY A 55 12.29 0.70 -4.01
N TRP A 56 11.54 1.70 -3.56
CA TRP A 56 11.68 3.07 -4.05
C TRP A 56 12.76 3.84 -3.30
N ASP A 57 13.44 4.71 -4.02
CA ASP A 57 14.38 5.68 -3.46
C ASP A 57 13.84 7.11 -3.63
N GLN A 58 14.51 8.06 -2.99
CA GLN A 58 14.23 9.47 -3.17
C GLN A 58 15.51 10.24 -3.40
N LYS A 59 15.60 10.91 -4.55
CA LYS A 59 16.77 11.73 -4.91
C LYS A 59 16.99 12.81 -3.86
N GLY A 60 18.20 12.88 -3.33
CA GLY A 60 18.57 13.86 -2.30
C GLY A 60 18.16 13.47 -0.87
N GLN A 61 17.64 12.27 -0.65
CA GLN A 61 17.31 11.72 0.66
C GLN A 61 18.13 10.43 0.91
N PRO A 62 19.38 10.56 1.39
CA PRO A 62 20.28 9.41 1.57
C PRO A 62 19.83 8.46 2.69
N THR A 63 18.96 8.91 3.59
CA THR A 63 18.35 8.13 4.68
C THR A 63 17.36 7.09 4.14
N VAL A 64 16.77 7.32 2.96
CA VAL A 64 15.81 6.40 2.32
C VAL A 64 16.57 5.29 1.59
N LYS A 65 16.40 4.04 2.04
CA LYS A 65 17.09 2.86 1.52
C LYS A 65 16.11 1.84 0.93
N PRO A 66 16.19 1.53 -0.38
CA PRO A 66 15.34 0.51 -1.00
C PRO A 66 15.84 -0.90 -0.69
N VAL A 67 15.17 -1.57 0.27
CA VAL A 67 15.51 -2.94 0.67
C VAL A 67 14.55 -3.99 0.12
N GLY A 68 13.38 -3.58 -0.37
CA GLY A 68 12.32 -4.49 -0.83
C GLY A 68 11.29 -4.76 0.27
N GLN A 69 10.28 -5.56 -0.03
CA GLN A 69 9.22 -5.90 0.92
C GLN A 69 9.81 -6.55 2.18
N LEU A 70 9.51 -5.96 3.35
CA LEU A 70 9.93 -6.48 4.65
C LEU A 70 9.19 -7.77 5.03
N ASN A 71 8.01 -7.99 4.46
CA ASN A 71 7.24 -9.22 4.57
C ASN A 71 6.84 -9.69 3.16
N PRO A 72 7.77 -10.30 2.40
CA PRO A 72 7.56 -10.60 0.99
C PRO A 72 6.42 -11.60 0.80
N GLN A 73 5.54 -11.27 -0.14
CA GLN A 73 4.53 -12.21 -0.60
C GLN A 73 5.10 -13.06 -1.74
N ARG A 74 4.59 -14.29 -1.90
CA ARG A 74 5.00 -15.20 -2.98
C ARG A 74 3.78 -15.64 -3.79
N PRO A 75 3.92 -15.86 -5.11
CA PRO A 75 2.83 -16.31 -5.95
C PRO A 75 2.04 -17.47 -5.35
N LEU A 76 0.71 -17.38 -5.39
CA LEU A 76 -0.16 -18.36 -4.73
C LEU A 76 -0.14 -19.75 -5.37
N GLY A 77 0.36 -19.85 -6.61
CA GLY A 77 0.32 -21.06 -7.43
C GLY A 77 -1.09 -21.45 -7.86
N VAL A 78 -2.01 -20.47 -7.92
CA VAL A 78 -3.42 -20.67 -8.26
C VAL A 78 -3.63 -20.32 -9.73
N ARG A 79 -4.47 -21.12 -10.41
CA ARG A 79 -4.97 -20.78 -11.75
C ARG A 79 -6.17 -19.86 -11.60
N HIS A 80 -5.92 -18.56 -11.67
CA HIS A 80 -6.92 -17.53 -11.42
C HIS A 80 -8.02 -17.53 -12.50
N GLY A 81 -7.71 -17.72 -13.78
CA GLY A 81 -8.72 -17.84 -14.84
C GLY A 81 -9.77 -18.94 -14.63
N GLU A 82 -9.41 -20.02 -13.93
CA GLU A 82 -10.33 -21.13 -13.59
C GLU A 82 -11.25 -20.81 -12.39
N GLN A 83 -10.93 -19.78 -11.61
CA GLN A 83 -11.77 -19.35 -10.49
C GLN A 83 -13.04 -18.65 -10.97
N SER A 84 -14.03 -18.52 -10.09
CA SER A 84 -15.36 -18.01 -10.45
C SER A 84 -15.71 -16.66 -9.84
N ARG A 85 -14.93 -16.15 -8.88
CA ARG A 85 -15.29 -14.94 -8.12
C ARG A 85 -14.50 -13.73 -8.54
N ALA A 86 -15.12 -12.55 -8.50
CA ALA A 86 -14.41 -11.28 -8.48
C ALA A 86 -14.36 -10.76 -7.05
N LEU A 87 -13.26 -10.15 -6.64
CA LEU A 87 -13.11 -9.58 -5.30
C LEU A 87 -12.91 -8.07 -5.38
N LEU A 88 -13.93 -7.28 -5.04
CA LEU A 88 -13.83 -5.83 -4.90
C LEU A 88 -13.47 -5.50 -3.45
N VAL A 89 -12.29 -4.91 -3.23
CA VAL A 89 -11.83 -4.56 -1.88
C VAL A 89 -12.00 -3.07 -1.64
N THR A 90 -12.82 -2.73 -0.64
CA THR A 90 -13.20 -1.36 -0.33
C THR A 90 -12.54 -0.84 0.96
N VAL A 91 -12.62 0.47 1.17
CA VAL A 91 -12.10 1.16 2.37
C VAL A 91 -13.19 1.95 3.06
N ALA A 92 -13.09 2.06 4.39
CA ALA A 92 -13.81 3.05 5.19
C ALA A 92 -12.80 3.95 5.89
N VAL A 93 -13.02 5.26 5.82
CA VAL A 93 -12.19 6.30 6.43
C VAL A 93 -12.93 6.96 7.59
N PRO A 94 -12.27 7.60 8.56
CA PRO A 94 -12.96 8.31 9.63
C PRO A 94 -13.96 9.34 9.08
N ARG A 95 -15.07 9.53 9.78
CA ARG A 95 -16.07 10.59 9.49
C ARG A 95 -15.59 11.99 9.86
N GLN A 96 -14.56 12.07 10.69
CA GLN A 96 -13.88 13.32 11.04
C GLN A 96 -12.62 13.48 10.20
N SER A 97 -12.16 14.72 10.03
CA SER A 97 -10.87 14.97 9.39
C SER A 97 -9.73 14.39 10.21
N VAL A 98 -8.74 13.87 9.51
CA VAL A 98 -7.44 13.42 10.05
C VAL A 98 -6.34 14.31 9.46
N PRO A 99 -5.06 14.19 9.88
CA PRO A 99 -3.96 14.89 9.23
C PRO A 99 -3.98 14.68 7.71
N MET A 100 -3.57 15.71 6.97
CA MET A 100 -3.66 15.72 5.50
C MET A 100 -2.78 14.61 4.89
N PHE A 101 -3.37 13.86 3.97
CA PHE A 101 -2.73 12.79 3.20
C PHE A 101 -3.52 12.61 1.89
N SER A 102 -2.85 12.17 0.82
CA SER A 102 -3.47 11.93 -0.50
C SER A 102 -4.34 10.68 -0.48
N ALA A 103 -5.50 10.80 0.14
CA ALA A 103 -6.53 9.79 0.19
C ALA A 103 -7.91 10.45 0.36
N THR A 104 -8.94 9.64 0.20
CA THR A 104 -10.30 10.01 0.58
C THR A 104 -10.38 10.39 2.07
N MET A 105 -10.95 11.56 2.39
CA MET A 105 -11.10 12.06 3.76
C MET A 105 -12.56 12.39 4.10
N SER A 106 -13.00 11.99 5.31
CA SER A 106 -14.28 12.43 5.87
C SER A 106 -15.45 12.21 4.87
N SER A 107 -16.23 13.24 4.55
CA SER A 107 -17.37 13.19 3.64
C SER A 107 -17.02 12.81 2.20
N GLN A 108 -15.75 12.94 1.76
CA GLN A 108 -15.32 12.45 0.44
C GLN A 108 -15.52 10.93 0.29
N TRP A 109 -15.69 10.20 1.42
CA TRP A 109 -16.06 8.80 1.39
C TRP A 109 -17.38 8.54 0.66
N LEU A 110 -18.30 9.51 0.66
CA LEU A 110 -19.57 9.40 -0.07
C LEU A 110 -19.33 9.40 -1.58
N ASP A 111 -18.43 10.26 -2.07
CA ASP A 111 -18.04 10.26 -3.49
C ASP A 111 -17.34 8.95 -3.85
N TYR A 112 -16.40 8.51 -2.99
CA TYR A 112 -15.76 7.20 -3.13
C TYR A 112 -16.79 6.07 -3.19
N PHE A 113 -17.78 6.04 -2.30
CA PHE A 113 -18.83 5.01 -2.30
C PHE A 113 -19.67 5.08 -3.58
N SER A 114 -19.99 6.29 -4.06
CA SER A 114 -20.69 6.50 -5.33
C SER A 114 -19.89 5.92 -6.51
N ASP A 115 -18.58 6.12 -6.55
CA ASP A 115 -17.71 5.51 -7.58
C ASP A 115 -17.81 3.98 -7.55
N GLN A 116 -17.90 3.38 -6.36
CA GLN A 116 -18.02 1.92 -6.23
C GLN A 116 -19.37 1.41 -6.73
N CYS A 117 -20.45 2.16 -6.45
CA CYS A 117 -21.77 1.85 -6.98
C CYS A 117 -21.80 1.95 -8.51
N GLU A 118 -21.24 3.02 -9.10
CA GLU A 118 -21.15 3.19 -10.55
C GLU A 118 -20.39 2.03 -11.21
N PHE A 119 -19.27 1.60 -10.60
CA PHE A 119 -18.51 0.44 -11.07
C PHE A 119 -19.39 -0.81 -11.12
N VAL A 120 -20.09 -1.13 -10.02
CA VAL A 120 -20.96 -2.32 -9.94
C VAL A 120 -22.13 -2.24 -10.90
N GLU A 121 -22.79 -1.09 -11.02
CA GLU A 121 -23.91 -0.86 -11.96
C GLU A 121 -23.49 -1.06 -13.42
N THR A 122 -22.25 -0.70 -13.75
CA THR A 122 -21.72 -0.81 -15.11
C THR A 122 -21.34 -2.25 -15.47
N LEU A 123 -21.11 -3.13 -14.50
CA LEU A 123 -20.76 -4.53 -14.76
C LEU A 123 -21.95 -5.30 -15.35
N PRO A 124 -21.73 -6.20 -16.32
CA PRO A 124 -22.75 -7.17 -16.73
C PRO A 124 -23.26 -8.01 -15.55
N GLY A 125 -24.56 -8.31 -15.51
CA GLY A 125 -25.18 -9.04 -14.40
C GLY A 125 -24.47 -10.34 -14.00
N ARG A 126 -23.97 -11.10 -14.97
CA ARG A 126 -23.19 -12.34 -14.71
C ARG A 126 -21.92 -12.11 -13.87
N ILE A 127 -21.30 -10.92 -14.00
CA ILE A 127 -20.11 -10.54 -13.23
C ILE A 127 -20.53 -9.98 -11.88
N GLN A 128 -21.64 -9.24 -11.80
CA GLN A 128 -22.21 -8.81 -10.52
C GLN A 128 -22.53 -10.02 -9.62
N ASP A 129 -23.11 -11.09 -10.17
CA ASP A 129 -23.40 -12.33 -9.44
C ASP A 129 -22.11 -13.01 -8.92
N ALA A 130 -21.02 -12.88 -9.67
CA ALA A 130 -19.69 -13.38 -9.32
C ALA A 130 -18.95 -12.48 -8.32
N LEU A 131 -19.40 -11.26 -8.09
CA LEU A 131 -18.70 -10.26 -7.29
C LEU A 131 -18.91 -10.50 -5.79
N THR A 132 -17.81 -10.47 -5.04
CA THR A 132 -17.80 -10.31 -3.59
C THR A 132 -17.24 -8.94 -3.27
N VAL A 133 -18.00 -8.12 -2.54
CA VAL A 133 -17.49 -6.86 -1.99
C VAL A 133 -16.97 -7.10 -0.59
N ARG A 134 -15.68 -6.88 -0.39
CA ARG A 134 -15.05 -6.90 0.92
C ARG A 134 -15.09 -5.51 1.54
N LEU A 135 -15.77 -5.43 2.68
CA LEU A 135 -15.89 -4.21 3.47
C LEU A 135 -14.63 -3.98 4.30
N HIS A 136 -14.40 -2.73 4.69
CA HIS A 136 -13.41 -2.43 5.71
C HIS A 136 -13.96 -2.87 7.07
N ALA A 137 -13.22 -3.72 7.80
CA ALA A 137 -13.72 -4.32 9.04
C ALA A 137 -14.16 -3.30 10.09
N PRO A 138 -13.41 -2.20 10.34
CA PRO A 138 -13.95 -1.04 11.04
C PRO A 138 -14.97 -0.29 10.17
N ASP A 139 -16.23 -0.23 10.61
CA ASP A 139 -17.25 0.52 9.86
C ASP A 139 -17.02 2.03 9.84
N ARG A 140 -16.44 2.56 10.93
CA ARG A 140 -16.22 4.00 11.14
C ARG A 140 -17.49 4.86 11.07
N GLY A 141 -18.67 4.25 11.26
CA GLY A 141 -19.95 4.91 11.38
C GLY A 141 -20.58 5.28 10.03
N TRP A 142 -20.21 4.57 8.97
CA TRP A 142 -20.74 4.72 7.63
C TRP A 142 -21.91 3.78 7.33
N ASP A 143 -22.14 2.77 8.16
CA ASP A 143 -23.13 1.72 7.93
C ASP A 143 -22.93 1.04 6.55
N GLN A 144 -21.68 0.71 6.22
CA GLN A 144 -21.25 0.22 4.90
C GLN A 144 -22.17 -0.89 4.37
N ALA A 145 -22.42 -1.90 5.22
CA ALA A 145 -23.23 -3.06 4.82
C ALA A 145 -24.69 -2.71 4.56
N ALA A 146 -25.25 -1.71 5.25
CA ALA A 146 -26.61 -1.25 5.01
C ALA A 146 -26.70 -0.53 3.66
N ARG A 147 -25.77 0.39 3.39
CA ARG A 147 -25.69 1.12 2.11
C ARG A 147 -25.50 0.19 0.92
N TRP A 148 -24.60 -0.78 1.02
CA TRP A 148 -24.41 -1.78 -0.03
C TRP A 148 -25.68 -2.61 -0.29
N ARG A 149 -26.41 -2.99 0.76
CA ARG A 149 -27.66 -3.75 0.60
C ARG A 149 -28.81 -2.89 0.07
N GLU A 150 -28.80 -1.60 0.33
CA GLU A 150 -29.78 -0.66 -0.22
C GLU A 150 -29.61 -0.51 -1.74
N CYS A 151 -28.37 -0.37 -2.22
CA CYS A 151 -28.07 -0.30 -3.64
C CYS A 151 -28.17 -1.67 -4.35
N PHE A 152 -27.64 -2.72 -3.73
CA PHE A 152 -27.51 -4.06 -4.34
C PHE A 152 -27.90 -5.17 -3.35
N PRO A 153 -29.21 -5.46 -3.16
CA PRO A 153 -29.68 -6.43 -2.18
C PRO A 153 -29.14 -7.86 -2.36
N GLY A 154 -28.82 -8.24 -3.60
CA GLY A 154 -28.33 -9.58 -3.95
C GLY A 154 -26.79 -9.74 -3.90
N LEU A 155 -26.04 -8.65 -3.67
CA LEU A 155 -24.59 -8.68 -3.76
C LEU A 155 -23.96 -9.38 -2.55
N ARG A 156 -22.95 -10.20 -2.80
CA ARG A 156 -22.24 -10.89 -1.72
C ARG A 156 -21.32 -9.92 -0.99
N LEU A 157 -21.48 -9.83 0.32
CA LEU A 157 -20.61 -9.02 1.19
C LEU A 157 -19.72 -9.92 2.06
N ASP A 158 -18.45 -9.55 2.17
CA ASP A 158 -17.53 -10.02 3.20
C ASP A 158 -17.31 -8.87 4.20
N ASP A 159 -17.42 -9.16 5.51
CA ASP A 159 -17.37 -8.14 6.56
C ASP A 159 -15.95 -7.65 6.90
N GLY A 160 -14.95 -8.09 6.13
CA GLY A 160 -13.55 -7.72 6.30
C GLY A 160 -12.81 -8.55 7.36
N ARG A 161 -13.46 -9.53 8.01
CA ARG A 161 -12.83 -10.34 9.07
C ARG A 161 -12.21 -11.64 8.56
N SER A 162 -12.64 -12.13 7.39
CA SER A 162 -12.03 -13.29 6.73
C SER A 162 -10.57 -13.01 6.35
N THR A 163 -9.74 -14.04 6.29
CA THR A 163 -8.37 -13.93 5.76
C THR A 163 -8.41 -13.49 4.30
N ILE A 164 -7.79 -12.35 3.98
CA ILE A 164 -7.85 -11.79 2.62
C ILE A 164 -7.21 -12.71 1.57
N VAL A 165 -6.13 -13.41 1.94
CA VAL A 165 -5.44 -14.36 1.05
C VAL A 165 -6.35 -15.52 0.65
N ASP A 166 -7.22 -15.99 1.53
CA ASP A 166 -8.16 -17.07 1.22
C ASP A 166 -9.22 -16.62 0.20
N LEU A 167 -9.62 -15.35 0.25
CA LEU A 167 -10.49 -14.74 -0.75
C LEU A 167 -9.75 -14.55 -2.08
N MET A 168 -8.49 -14.10 -2.06
CA MET A 168 -7.65 -13.97 -3.26
C MET A 168 -7.45 -15.32 -3.96
N ARG A 169 -7.24 -16.42 -3.22
CA ARG A 169 -7.15 -17.78 -3.80
C ARG A 169 -8.40 -18.21 -4.56
N GLN A 170 -9.57 -17.67 -4.20
CA GLN A 170 -10.85 -17.96 -4.84
C GLN A 170 -11.22 -16.94 -5.92
N ALA A 171 -10.43 -15.87 -6.06
CA ALA A 171 -10.70 -14.79 -6.98
C ALA A 171 -10.13 -15.11 -8.36
N ARG A 172 -10.95 -14.96 -9.39
CA ARG A 172 -10.52 -14.83 -10.79
C ARG A 172 -9.83 -13.50 -11.02
N LEU A 173 -10.39 -12.45 -10.41
CA LEU A 173 -9.93 -11.09 -10.56
C LEU A 173 -10.03 -10.36 -9.23
N TYR A 174 -8.95 -9.68 -8.85
CA TYR A 174 -8.90 -8.76 -7.73
C TYR A 174 -9.15 -7.33 -8.24
N ILE A 175 -10.04 -6.60 -7.58
CA ILE A 175 -10.32 -5.20 -7.89
C ILE A 175 -9.98 -4.33 -6.69
N ALA A 176 -8.94 -3.52 -6.85
CA ALA A 176 -8.46 -2.56 -5.85
C ALA A 176 -9.12 -1.20 -6.09
N THR A 177 -9.65 -0.57 -5.03
CA THR A 177 -10.34 0.73 -5.17
C THR A 177 -9.58 1.91 -4.57
N TYR A 178 -8.37 1.69 -4.04
CA TYR A 178 -7.63 2.68 -3.28
C TYR A 178 -6.15 2.33 -3.12
N ASN A 179 -5.31 3.33 -2.85
CA ASN A 179 -3.88 3.18 -2.68
C ASN A 179 -3.54 2.61 -1.29
N ALA A 180 -3.42 1.29 -1.20
CA ALA A 180 -3.12 0.59 0.04
C ALA A 180 -2.26 -0.65 -0.18
N THR A 181 -1.86 -1.28 0.92
CA THR A 181 -1.02 -2.49 0.89
C THR A 181 -1.64 -3.64 0.08
N THR A 182 -2.96 -3.80 0.12
CA THR A 182 -3.63 -5.00 -0.38
C THR A 182 -3.53 -5.19 -1.90
N TYR A 183 -3.41 -4.11 -2.69
CA TYR A 183 -3.21 -4.25 -4.14
C TYR A 183 -1.75 -4.56 -4.50
N LEU A 184 -0.79 -4.10 -3.69
CA LEU A 184 0.61 -4.50 -3.82
C LEU A 184 0.76 -5.99 -3.51
N GLU A 185 0.07 -6.45 -2.46
CA GLU A 185 0.01 -7.87 -2.11
C GLU A 185 -0.65 -8.70 -3.20
N SER A 186 -1.78 -8.27 -3.77
CA SER A 186 -2.45 -9.03 -4.84
C SER A 186 -1.54 -9.22 -6.05
N ILE A 187 -0.80 -8.17 -6.45
CA ILE A 187 0.18 -8.24 -7.53
C ILE A 187 1.34 -9.17 -7.17
N ALA A 188 1.92 -9.05 -5.98
CA ALA A 188 3.03 -9.89 -5.54
C ALA A 188 2.64 -11.38 -5.37
N LEU A 189 1.36 -11.64 -5.10
CA LEU A 189 0.75 -12.97 -5.05
C LEU A 189 0.39 -13.53 -6.43
N ASP A 190 0.68 -12.78 -7.51
CA ASP A 190 0.36 -13.09 -8.90
C ASP A 190 -1.15 -13.29 -9.17
N VAL A 191 -1.96 -12.48 -8.48
CA VAL A 191 -3.42 -12.43 -8.69
C VAL A 191 -3.71 -11.40 -9.78
N PRO A 192 -4.44 -11.75 -10.85
CA PRO A 192 -4.90 -10.77 -11.83
C PRO A 192 -5.61 -9.61 -11.16
N THR A 193 -5.09 -8.40 -11.36
CA THR A 193 -5.48 -7.22 -10.58
C THR A 193 -5.86 -6.06 -11.48
N VAL A 194 -7.06 -5.52 -11.28
CA VAL A 194 -7.51 -4.23 -11.83
C VAL A 194 -7.57 -3.22 -10.67
N ILE A 195 -7.05 -2.04 -10.89
CA ILE A 195 -7.03 -0.95 -9.91
C ILE A 195 -7.86 0.19 -10.47
N PHE A 196 -8.72 0.78 -9.65
CA PHE A 196 -9.29 2.07 -9.96
C PHE A 196 -9.46 2.95 -8.72
N TRP A 197 -9.24 4.24 -8.87
CA TRP A 197 -9.59 5.21 -7.84
C TRP A 197 -9.71 6.60 -8.44
N ASN A 198 -10.39 7.50 -7.73
CA ASN A 198 -10.50 8.89 -8.11
C ASN A 198 -9.14 9.61 -7.92
N PRO A 199 -8.48 10.09 -8.99
CA PRO A 199 -7.17 10.71 -8.90
C PRO A 199 -7.18 12.07 -8.18
N HIS A 200 -8.36 12.67 -7.97
CA HIS A 200 -8.51 13.90 -7.19
C HIS A 200 -8.50 13.66 -5.68
N HIS A 201 -8.68 12.41 -5.23
CA HIS A 201 -8.60 12.03 -3.82
C HIS A 201 -7.33 11.23 -3.52
N TRP A 202 -6.81 10.51 -4.50
CA TRP A 202 -5.63 9.66 -4.37
C TRP A 202 -4.51 10.19 -5.27
N GLU A 203 -4.10 11.44 -5.03
CA GLU A 203 -3.10 12.07 -5.89
C GLU A 203 -1.76 11.36 -5.79
N LEU A 204 -1.13 11.16 -6.95
CA LEU A 204 0.19 10.57 -7.05
C LEU A 204 1.26 11.67 -6.96
N ARG A 205 2.39 11.35 -6.34
CA ARG A 205 3.60 12.18 -6.46
C ARG A 205 4.21 12.05 -7.85
N ASP A 206 4.93 13.08 -8.29
CA ASP A 206 5.51 13.15 -9.63
C ASP A 206 6.40 11.95 -9.98
N SER A 207 7.16 11.43 -9.00
CA SER A 207 8.02 10.26 -9.21
C SER A 207 7.25 8.95 -9.42
N ALA A 208 5.97 8.89 -9.06
CA ALA A 208 5.12 7.72 -9.24
C ALA A 208 4.31 7.74 -10.54
N ILE A 209 4.02 8.93 -11.07
CA ILE A 209 3.19 9.10 -12.27
C ILE A 209 3.63 8.21 -13.44
N PRO A 210 4.93 8.12 -13.83
CA PRO A 210 5.33 7.30 -14.97
C PRO A 210 4.98 5.82 -14.81
N TYR A 211 5.11 5.26 -13.61
CA TYR A 211 4.80 3.86 -13.34
C TYR A 211 3.29 3.60 -13.39
N PHE A 212 2.47 4.55 -12.92
CA PHE A 212 1.01 4.44 -13.03
C PHE A 212 0.52 4.71 -14.46
N ASP A 213 1.21 5.53 -15.24
CA ASP A 213 0.94 5.72 -16.67
C ASP A 213 1.18 4.43 -17.46
N ASP A 214 2.26 3.70 -17.16
CA ASP A 214 2.51 2.37 -17.74
C ASP A 214 1.38 1.39 -17.38
N LEU A 215 0.93 1.37 -16.12
CA LEU A 215 -0.21 0.56 -15.70
C LEU A 215 -1.53 0.97 -16.38
N LYS A 216 -1.75 2.26 -16.65
CA LYS A 216 -2.90 2.75 -17.44
C LYS A 216 -2.84 2.27 -18.87
N HIS A 217 -1.66 2.30 -19.48
CA HIS A 217 -1.47 1.89 -20.87
C HIS A 217 -1.86 0.43 -21.11
N VAL A 218 -1.63 -0.43 -20.11
CA VAL A 218 -1.99 -1.86 -20.15
C VAL A 218 -3.32 -2.19 -19.48
N ALA A 219 -4.11 -1.17 -19.11
CA ALA A 219 -5.40 -1.28 -18.43
C ALA A 219 -5.39 -2.01 -17.07
N VAL A 220 -4.25 -1.98 -16.37
CA VAL A 220 -4.18 -2.42 -14.95
C VAL A 220 -4.69 -1.33 -14.03
N PHE A 221 -4.44 -0.05 -14.34
CA PHE A 221 -4.91 1.09 -13.56
C PHE A 221 -5.92 1.93 -14.35
N HIS A 222 -7.00 2.36 -13.69
CA HIS A 222 -8.05 3.19 -14.25
C HIS A 222 -8.37 4.36 -13.31
N GLU A 223 -8.61 5.54 -13.87
CA GLU A 223 -8.94 6.74 -13.08
C GLU A 223 -10.46 6.91 -12.88
N THR A 224 -11.29 6.04 -13.49
CA THR A 224 -12.75 6.10 -13.38
C THR A 224 -13.38 4.72 -13.22
N PRO A 225 -14.48 4.61 -12.45
CA PRO A 225 -15.20 3.35 -12.27
C PRO A 225 -15.73 2.78 -13.59
N GLY A 226 -16.32 3.61 -14.45
CA GLY A 226 -16.83 3.15 -15.75
C GLY A 226 -15.74 2.57 -16.68
N SER A 227 -14.53 3.14 -16.69
CA SER A 227 -13.41 2.60 -17.47
C SER A 227 -12.96 1.24 -16.96
N ALA A 228 -12.84 1.09 -15.63
CA ALA A 228 -12.50 -0.17 -15.00
C ALA A 228 -13.55 -1.24 -15.26
N ALA A 229 -14.84 -0.93 -15.07
CA ALA A 229 -15.93 -1.90 -15.26
C ALA A 229 -16.01 -2.41 -16.70
N ARG A 230 -15.82 -1.53 -17.69
CA ARG A 230 -15.75 -1.93 -19.11
C ARG A 230 -14.55 -2.83 -19.40
N HIS A 231 -13.40 -2.54 -18.82
CA HIS A 231 -12.22 -3.39 -18.97
C HIS A 231 -12.45 -4.76 -18.34
N VAL A 232 -12.94 -4.81 -17.10
CA VAL A 232 -13.31 -6.06 -16.40
C VAL A 232 -14.28 -6.89 -17.24
N ALA A 233 -15.32 -6.27 -17.80
CA ALA A 233 -16.27 -6.97 -18.67
C ALA A 233 -15.61 -7.55 -19.93
N ALA A 234 -14.65 -6.84 -20.52
CA ALA A 234 -13.95 -7.26 -21.73
C ALA A 234 -13.00 -8.45 -21.50
N ILE A 235 -12.34 -8.51 -20.33
CA ILE A 235 -11.38 -9.58 -20.01
C ILE A 235 -12.01 -10.77 -19.28
N TRP A 236 -13.25 -10.66 -18.81
CA TRP A 236 -13.85 -11.61 -17.86
C TRP A 236 -13.80 -13.08 -18.30
N ASP A 237 -14.00 -13.32 -19.60
CA ASP A 237 -14.06 -14.66 -20.17
C ASP A 237 -12.66 -15.27 -20.39
N ASP A 238 -11.60 -14.43 -20.42
CA ASP A 238 -10.20 -14.86 -20.57
C ASP A 238 -9.23 -13.90 -19.86
N VAL A 239 -9.29 -13.90 -18.52
CA VAL A 239 -8.46 -13.03 -17.66
C VAL A 239 -6.98 -13.42 -17.76
N ASP A 240 -6.68 -14.72 -17.91
CA ASP A 240 -5.32 -15.23 -17.97
C ASP A 240 -4.61 -14.74 -19.25
N ALA A 241 -5.29 -14.70 -20.41
CA ALA A 241 -4.69 -14.18 -21.63
C ALA A 241 -4.29 -12.71 -21.52
N TRP A 242 -5.08 -11.89 -20.82
CA TRP A 242 -4.71 -10.50 -20.55
C TRP A 242 -3.56 -10.41 -19.53
N TRP A 243 -3.73 -11.04 -18.36
CA TRP A 243 -2.79 -10.89 -17.24
C TRP A 243 -1.40 -11.41 -17.59
N THR A 244 -1.31 -12.55 -18.28
CA THR A 244 -0.03 -13.17 -18.69
C THR A 244 0.57 -12.55 -19.94
N SER A 245 -0.09 -11.57 -20.56
CA SER A 245 0.42 -10.93 -21.76
C SER A 245 1.77 -10.24 -21.48
N PRO A 246 2.72 -10.25 -22.45
CA PRO A 246 4.03 -9.62 -22.26
C PRO A 246 3.96 -8.14 -21.88
N ALA A 247 2.94 -7.42 -22.40
CA ALA A 247 2.73 -6.01 -22.08
C ALA A 247 2.33 -5.80 -20.61
N VAL A 248 1.31 -6.53 -20.13
CA VAL A 248 0.85 -6.43 -18.73
C VAL A 248 1.96 -6.87 -17.77
N GLN A 249 2.58 -8.03 -18.01
CA GLN A 249 3.66 -8.53 -17.16
C GLN A 249 4.88 -7.60 -17.15
N GLY A 250 5.20 -6.97 -18.27
CA GLY A 250 6.28 -5.98 -18.36
C GLY A 250 6.01 -4.73 -17.51
N ALA A 251 4.79 -4.19 -17.56
CA ALA A 251 4.38 -3.04 -16.75
C ALA A 251 4.30 -3.38 -15.26
N VAL A 252 3.68 -4.52 -14.93
CA VAL A 252 3.56 -5.02 -13.55
C VAL A 252 4.94 -5.27 -12.93
N LYS A 253 5.87 -5.91 -13.65
CA LYS A 253 7.23 -6.15 -13.13
C LYS A 253 7.98 -4.85 -12.85
N GLN A 254 7.90 -3.86 -13.74
CA GLN A 254 8.52 -2.56 -13.53
C GLN A 254 7.93 -1.84 -12.31
N PHE A 255 6.61 -1.91 -12.16
CA PHE A 255 5.91 -1.37 -11.01
C PHE A 255 6.34 -2.07 -9.70
N MET A 256 6.41 -3.41 -9.71
CA MET A 256 6.82 -4.21 -8.56
C MET A 256 8.25 -3.89 -8.13
N GLU A 257 9.20 -3.81 -9.06
CA GLU A 257 10.59 -3.46 -8.75
C GLU A 257 10.69 -2.13 -7.99
N ARG A 258 9.76 -1.20 -8.26
CA ARG A 258 9.74 0.11 -7.62
C ARG A 258 8.99 0.14 -6.29
N TYR A 259 7.83 -0.51 -6.18
CA TYR A 259 6.89 -0.28 -5.06
C TYR A 259 6.63 -1.49 -4.17
N CYS A 260 6.95 -2.69 -4.62
CA CYS A 260 6.74 -3.91 -3.86
C CYS A 260 7.69 -5.01 -4.29
N ARG A 261 8.99 -4.70 -4.32
CA ARG A 261 10.02 -5.62 -4.81
C ARG A 261 10.16 -6.78 -3.83
N PRO A 262 9.97 -8.04 -4.25
CA PRO A 262 10.29 -9.18 -3.40
C PRO A 262 11.82 -9.33 -3.35
N PRO A 263 12.48 -9.11 -2.19
CA PRO A 263 13.92 -9.33 -2.08
C PRO A 263 14.24 -10.84 -2.07
N ASP A 264 15.39 -11.21 -2.63
CA ASP A 264 15.87 -12.60 -2.62
C ASP A 264 16.08 -13.11 -1.19
N ASP A 265 16.72 -12.29 -0.34
CA ASP A 265 16.86 -12.50 1.09
C ASP A 265 16.53 -11.19 1.85
N PRO A 266 15.30 -11.05 2.40
CA PRO A 266 14.91 -9.88 3.16
C PRO A 266 15.77 -9.65 4.41
N LEU A 267 16.27 -10.72 5.06
CA LEU A 267 17.04 -10.59 6.29
C LEU A 267 18.41 -10.00 6.00
N ASP A 268 19.07 -10.47 4.95
CA ASP A 268 20.37 -9.93 4.53
C ASP A 268 20.26 -8.45 4.13
N GLN A 269 19.19 -8.05 3.42
CA GLN A 269 18.97 -6.66 3.03
C GLN A 269 18.78 -5.75 4.26
N VAL A 270 17.98 -6.20 5.23
CA VAL A 270 17.77 -5.46 6.48
C VAL A 270 19.05 -5.43 7.32
N GLU A 271 19.76 -6.55 7.46
CA GLU A 271 21.02 -6.63 8.19
C GLU A 271 22.07 -5.69 7.59
N ALA A 272 22.21 -5.68 6.25
CA ALA A 272 23.12 -4.78 5.56
C ALA A 272 22.79 -3.30 5.84
N ALA A 273 21.50 -2.94 5.80
CA ALA A 273 21.05 -1.59 6.13
C ALA A 273 21.34 -1.22 7.59
N LEU A 274 21.09 -2.12 8.55
CA LEU A 274 21.40 -1.90 9.97
C LEU A 274 22.90 -1.74 10.22
N ARG A 275 23.74 -2.56 9.58
CA ARG A 275 25.21 -2.46 9.68
C ARG A 275 25.74 -1.16 9.12
N ALA A 276 25.19 -0.70 7.98
CA ALA A 276 25.59 0.58 7.38
C ALA A 276 25.32 1.76 8.33
N VAL A 277 24.12 1.79 8.93
CA VAL A 277 23.73 2.85 9.89
C VAL A 277 24.63 2.84 11.12
N MET A 278 24.91 1.67 11.68
CA MET A 278 25.82 1.52 12.82
C MET A 278 27.23 2.05 12.53
N ALA A 279 27.75 1.81 11.32
CA ALA A 279 29.07 2.30 10.91
C ALA A 279 29.09 3.83 10.82
N ASP A 280 28.06 4.43 10.25
CA ASP A 280 27.94 5.89 10.11
C ASP A 280 27.83 6.58 11.49
N SER A 281 27.09 5.97 12.45
CA SER A 281 26.97 6.48 13.82
C SER A 281 28.30 6.46 14.59
N GLN A 282 29.17 5.46 14.35
CA GLN A 282 30.48 5.37 15.01
C GLN A 282 31.50 6.39 14.48
N ILE A 283 31.36 6.82 13.22
CA ILE A 283 32.26 7.80 12.60
C ILE A 283 31.90 9.24 13.05
N GLY A 284 30.64 9.52 13.38
CA GLY A 284 30.18 10.81 13.90
C GLY A 284 30.44 11.04 15.40
N GLY A 285 30.69 9.96 16.16
CA GLY A 285 30.99 9.99 17.59
C GLY A 285 32.45 10.31 17.90
N GLY A 286 32.96 11.45 17.41
CA GLY A 286 34.25 11.98 17.84
C GLY A 286 34.24 12.25 19.34
N THR A 287 35.18 11.64 20.06
CA THR A 287 35.42 11.77 21.49
C THR A 287 35.33 13.24 21.92
N LEU A 288 34.30 13.61 22.68
CA LEU A 288 34.36 14.79 23.52
C LEU A 288 35.38 14.48 24.62
N GLU A 289 36.65 14.80 24.38
CA GLU A 289 37.63 14.96 25.45
C GLU A 289 37.12 16.09 26.35
N VAL A 290 36.52 15.69 27.46
CA VAL A 290 36.32 16.57 28.61
C VAL A 290 37.73 16.92 29.10
N THR A 291 38.22 18.07 28.64
CA THR A 291 39.42 18.69 29.20
C THR A 291 39.03 19.23 30.57
N ASP A 292 39.42 18.49 31.61
CA ASP A 292 39.39 18.97 33.00
C ASP A 292 40.32 20.18 33.13
N ALA A 293 39.77 21.36 32.90
CA ALA A 293 40.39 22.64 33.22
C ALA A 293 39.67 23.24 34.43
N TYR A 294 40.02 22.75 35.62
CA TYR A 294 39.89 23.51 36.87
C TYR A 294 41.15 23.31 37.73
N GLN A 295 42.18 24.11 37.40
CA GLN A 295 43.18 24.58 38.37
C GLN A 295 43.10 26.11 38.44
N ALA A 296 42.88 26.63 39.66
CA ALA A 296 43.42 27.86 40.24
C ALA A 296 42.62 28.13 41.54
N GLU A 297 43.16 27.79 42.72
CA GLU A 297 43.97 28.69 43.57
C GLU A 297 43.25 29.98 44.00
N ALA A 298 42.75 29.99 45.25
CA ALA A 298 43.06 30.95 46.33
C ALA A 298 42.16 30.68 47.55
#